data_AF-A0A966Q368-F1
#
_entry.id   AF-A0A966Q368-F1
#
_cell.length_a   1.000
_cell.length_b   1.000
_cell.length_c   1.000
_cell.angle_alpha   90.00
_cell.angle_beta   90.00
_cell.angle_gamma   90.00
#
_symmetry.space_group_name_H-M   'P 1'
#
loop_
_entity.id
_entity.type
_entity.pdbx_description
1 polymer ?
#
loop_
_entity_poly.entity_id
_entity_poly.type
_entity_poly.pdbx_seq_one_letter_code
_entity_poly.pdbx_strand_id
1 'polypeptide(L)'
;AQTQLQLAQSNPQIHNLYETYRKMYEALGVRDIDRILNTPEKPMPKDPAQEHIDALAAKPFQAFKGQDHRAHMTAHLNFMETNFVRNNPIIMGSLQKNILEHISLMALEQVELEFAQQLHMLQQLTQAPEMVQNPEVQKTVQQLQVQIESRKAILIAEMMDEFMKEEKKISSQFDNDPLAKLKARELDLMAQNNERKSKEAEDRLNLDKMKAMMNQMATQEKLQQNEDLAELRAATSLVKQHQANINKKVQ
;
A
#
# COMPACT_ATOMS: atom_id res chain seq x y z
N ALA A 1 13.17 -25.27 -3.55
CA ALA A 1 13.27 -23.83 -3.23
C ALA A 1 12.89 -22.94 -4.43
N GLN A 2 13.51 -23.10 -5.61
CA GLN A 2 13.23 -22.23 -6.78
C GLN A 2 11.77 -22.29 -7.28
N THR A 3 11.17 -23.49 -7.40
CA THR A 3 9.75 -23.64 -7.80
C THR A 3 8.79 -23.04 -6.77
N GLN A 4 9.13 -23.12 -5.48
CA GLN A 4 8.33 -22.51 -4.41
C GLN A 4 8.39 -20.99 -4.49
N LEU A 5 9.54 -20.40 -4.81
CA LEU A 5 9.68 -18.96 -5.02
C LEU A 5 8.86 -18.49 -6.23
N GLN A 6 8.87 -19.23 -7.34
CA GLN A 6 8.05 -18.90 -8.50
C GLN A 6 6.55 -18.91 -8.19
N LEU A 7 6.08 -19.92 -7.44
CA LEU A 7 4.69 -19.99 -6.99
C LEU A 7 4.35 -18.83 -6.04
N ALA A 8 5.22 -18.54 -5.08
CA ALA A 8 5.01 -17.45 -4.13
C ALA A 8 5.02 -16.07 -4.82
N GLN A 9 5.87 -15.86 -5.81
CA GLN A 9 5.90 -14.64 -6.63
C GLN A 9 4.67 -14.50 -7.54
N SER A 10 4.11 -15.63 -8.02
CA SER A 10 2.92 -15.61 -8.88
C SER A 10 1.66 -15.17 -8.14
N ASN A 11 1.61 -15.36 -6.82
CA ASN A 11 0.49 -14.93 -5.99
C ASN A 11 0.96 -14.50 -4.60
N PRO A 12 1.57 -13.32 -4.48
CA PRO A 12 2.21 -12.88 -3.24
C PRO A 12 1.22 -12.57 -2.12
N GLN A 13 -0.07 -12.41 -2.45
CA GLN A 13 -1.14 -12.12 -1.48
C GLN A 13 -1.49 -13.32 -0.59
N ILE A 14 -1.27 -14.55 -1.09
CA ILE A 14 -1.59 -15.79 -0.36
C ILE A 14 -0.35 -16.55 0.11
N HIS A 15 0.85 -16.09 -0.25
CA HIS A 15 2.11 -16.76 0.09
C HIS A 15 2.97 -15.88 1.00
N ASN A 16 3.54 -16.48 2.04
CA ASN A 16 4.53 -15.83 2.87
C ASN A 16 5.87 -15.74 2.11
N LEU A 17 6.06 -14.62 1.41
CA LEU A 17 7.27 -14.36 0.63
C LEU A 17 8.53 -14.37 1.51
N TYR A 18 8.46 -13.81 2.72
CA TYR A 18 9.59 -13.78 3.63
C TYR A 18 10.10 -15.18 3.96
N GLU A 19 9.21 -16.08 4.37
CA GLU A 19 9.56 -17.48 4.65
C GLU A 19 10.07 -18.21 3.39
N THR A 20 9.52 -17.86 2.23
CA THR A 20 9.96 -18.43 0.95
C THR A 20 11.38 -18.00 0.59
N TYR A 21 11.71 -16.72 0.78
CA TYR A 21 13.07 -16.20 0.59
C TYR A 21 14.04 -16.73 1.64
N ARG A 22 13.64 -16.84 2.91
CA ARG A 22 14.45 -17.45 3.98
C ARG A 22 14.85 -18.88 3.61
N LYS A 23 13.88 -19.72 3.24
CA LYS A 23 14.14 -21.10 2.79
C LYS A 23 15.03 -21.18 1.55
N MET A 24 14.94 -20.21 0.64
CA MET A 24 15.85 -20.12 -0.50
C MET A 24 17.28 -19.80 -0.05
N TYR A 25 17.46 -18.83 0.84
CA TYR A 25 18.78 -18.48 1.38
C TYR A 25 19.41 -19.63 2.19
N GLU A 26 18.61 -20.35 2.96
CA GLU A 26 19.04 -21.58 3.66
C GLU A 26 19.50 -22.65 2.66
N ALA A 27 18.72 -22.89 1.59
CA ALA A 27 19.07 -23.86 0.56
C ALA A 27 20.33 -23.46 -0.25
N LEU A 28 20.62 -22.16 -0.35
CA LEU A 28 21.83 -21.61 -0.97
C LEU A 28 23.04 -21.56 -0.02
N GLY A 29 22.88 -21.99 1.25
CA GLY A 29 23.97 -22.03 2.22
C GLY A 29 24.39 -20.66 2.77
N VAL A 30 23.53 -19.64 2.65
CA VAL A 30 23.78 -18.31 3.22
C VAL A 30 23.66 -18.40 4.73
N ARG A 31 24.71 -18.02 5.46
CA ARG A 31 24.77 -18.15 6.93
C ARG A 31 24.18 -16.96 7.67
N ASP A 32 24.27 -15.75 7.09
CA ASP A 32 23.80 -14.50 7.71
C ASP A 32 22.46 -14.04 7.11
N ILE A 33 21.47 -14.93 7.06
CA ILE A 33 20.17 -14.64 6.43
C ILE A 33 19.49 -13.44 7.09
N ASP A 34 19.60 -13.32 8.43
CA ASP A 34 18.98 -12.25 9.20
C ASP A 34 19.60 -10.86 8.94
N ARG A 35 20.78 -10.79 8.32
CA ARG A 35 21.39 -9.52 7.89
C ARG A 35 20.91 -9.06 6.51
N ILE A 36 20.33 -9.98 5.74
CA ILE A 36 19.96 -9.77 4.33
C ILE A 36 18.44 -9.70 4.18
N LEU A 37 17.73 -10.51 4.96
CA LEU A 37 16.29 -10.63 4.93
C LEU A 37 15.69 -9.92 6.14
N ASN A 38 15.16 -8.72 5.91
CA ASN A 38 14.48 -7.94 6.94
C ASN A 38 13.31 -8.74 7.51
N THR A 39 13.35 -9.02 8.82
CA THR A 39 12.24 -9.63 9.55
C THR A 39 11.01 -8.73 9.44
N PRO A 40 9.83 -9.26 9.06
CA PRO A 40 8.60 -8.49 9.13
C PRO A 40 8.41 -8.04 10.57
N GLU A 41 8.29 -6.73 10.78
CA GLU A 41 7.98 -6.20 12.10
C GLU A 41 6.65 -6.81 12.55
N LYS A 42 6.63 -7.34 13.79
CA LYS A 42 5.37 -7.81 14.37
C LYS A 42 4.44 -6.61 14.51
N PRO A 43 3.15 -6.74 14.15
CA PRO A 43 2.19 -5.68 14.39
C PRO A 43 2.19 -5.32 15.89
N MET A 44 2.37 -4.03 16.19
CA MET A 44 2.32 -3.49 17.55
C MET A 44 1.22 -2.43 17.63
N PRO A 45 0.60 -2.24 18.81
CA PRO A 45 -0.37 -1.17 19.01
C PRO A 45 0.27 0.19 18.75
N LYS A 46 -0.45 1.02 18.00
CA LYS A 46 -0.07 2.38 17.63
C LYS A 46 -1.15 3.35 18.10
N ASP A 47 -0.79 4.62 18.24
CA ASP A 47 -1.78 5.67 18.47
C ASP A 47 -2.52 6.03 17.16
N PRO A 48 -3.69 6.70 17.23
CA PRO A 48 -4.47 7.03 16.03
C PRO A 48 -3.71 7.86 15.00
N ALA A 49 -2.81 8.76 15.44
CA ALA A 49 -2.08 9.62 14.52
C ALA A 49 -1.02 8.82 13.73
N GLN A 50 -0.37 7.85 14.38
CA GLN A 50 0.55 6.96 13.69
C GLN A 50 -0.17 6.05 12.69
N GLU A 51 -1.38 5.61 13.00
CA GLU A 51 -2.24 4.87 12.07
C GLU A 51 -2.74 5.75 10.91
N HIS A 52 -3.03 7.04 11.14
CA HIS A 52 -3.29 8.00 10.07
C HIS A 52 -2.09 8.14 9.12
N ILE A 53 -0.87 8.24 9.65
CA ILE A 53 0.36 8.28 8.85
C ILE A 53 0.51 7.00 8.02
N ASP A 54 0.23 5.84 8.62
CA ASP A 54 0.28 4.55 7.92
C ASP A 54 -0.79 4.48 6.82
N ALA A 55 -2.01 4.98 7.08
CA ALA A 55 -3.07 5.09 6.09
C ALA A 55 -2.66 5.98 4.90
N LEU A 56 -2.04 7.14 5.17
CA LEU A 56 -1.49 8.03 4.14
C LEU A 56 -0.37 7.36 3.33
N ALA A 57 0.43 6.52 3.98
CA ALA A 57 1.50 5.75 3.36
C ALA A 57 1.03 4.44 2.71
N ALA A 58 -0.29 4.17 2.69
CA ALA A 58 -0.90 2.91 2.25
C ALA A 58 -0.27 1.67 2.92
N LYS A 59 0.18 1.82 4.16
CA LYS A 59 0.68 0.73 5.00
C LYS A 59 -0.47 0.09 5.76
N PRO A 60 -0.46 -1.25 5.94
CA PRO A 60 -1.47 -1.91 6.76
C PRO A 60 -1.27 -1.57 8.24
N PHE A 61 -2.39 -1.38 8.94
CA PHE A 61 -2.49 -1.23 10.38
C PHE A 61 -3.74 -1.96 10.88
N GLN A 62 -3.80 -2.23 12.18
CA GLN A 62 -4.90 -2.98 12.80
C GLN A 62 -5.12 -2.52 14.24
N ALA A 63 -6.34 -2.67 14.74
CA ALA A 63 -6.68 -2.41 16.13
C ALA A 63 -6.14 -3.52 17.07
N PHE A 64 -5.91 -3.17 18.34
CA PHE A 64 -5.42 -4.06 19.38
C PHE A 64 -6.24 -3.93 20.66
N LYS A 65 -6.26 -4.99 21.46
CA LYS A 65 -6.87 -4.99 22.79
C LYS A 65 -6.19 -3.99 23.72
N GLY A 66 -6.97 -3.41 24.64
CA GLY A 66 -6.49 -2.47 25.65
C GLY A 66 -6.23 -1.04 25.15
N GLN A 67 -6.54 -0.74 23.88
CA GLN A 67 -6.65 0.64 23.41
C GLN A 67 -7.97 1.25 23.89
N ASP A 68 -8.02 2.57 24.07
CA ASP A 68 -9.31 3.26 24.24
C ASP A 68 -10.03 3.29 22.89
N HIS A 69 -10.80 2.23 22.62
CA HIS A 69 -11.47 2.04 21.35
C HIS A 69 -12.38 3.21 20.96
N ARG A 70 -13.09 3.82 21.93
CA ARG A 70 -13.99 4.95 21.65
C ARG A 70 -13.20 6.19 21.23
N ALA A 71 -12.23 6.61 22.03
CA ALA A 71 -11.41 7.77 21.70
C ALA A 71 -10.63 7.60 20.39
N HIS A 72 -10.15 6.38 20.13
CA HIS A 72 -9.42 6.03 18.91
C HIS A 72 -10.32 6.14 17.66
N MET A 73 -11.54 5.58 17.71
CA MET A 73 -12.52 5.71 16.63
C MET A 73 -12.94 7.17 16.40
N THR A 74 -13.16 7.95 17.46
CA THR A 74 -13.47 9.38 17.32
C THR A 74 -12.32 10.14 16.63
N ALA A 75 -11.06 9.78 16.91
CA ALA A 75 -9.90 10.38 16.23
C ALA A 75 -9.89 10.04 14.72
N HIS A 76 -10.20 8.79 14.35
CA HIS A 76 -10.35 8.39 12.95
C HIS A 76 -11.50 9.13 12.26
N LEU A 77 -12.66 9.23 12.89
CA LEU A 77 -13.81 9.97 12.36
C LEU A 77 -13.46 11.43 12.06
N ASN A 78 -12.78 12.12 12.97
CA ASN A 78 -12.34 13.50 12.76
C ASN A 78 -11.34 13.62 11.60
N PHE A 79 -10.44 12.64 11.44
CA PHE A 79 -9.48 12.64 10.35
C PHE A 79 -10.12 12.32 8.99
N MET A 80 -11.10 11.42 8.98
CA MET A 80 -11.91 11.09 7.79
C MET A 80 -12.61 12.31 7.21
N GLU A 81 -13.01 13.28 8.03
CA GLU A 81 -13.65 14.53 7.60
C GLU A 81 -12.70 15.56 6.99
N THR A 82 -11.38 15.36 7.06
CA THR A 82 -10.45 16.25 6.35
C THR A 82 -10.69 16.14 4.84
N ASN A 83 -10.65 17.26 4.11
CA ASN A 83 -10.96 17.27 2.66
C ASN A 83 -10.10 16.28 1.87
N PHE A 84 -8.83 16.17 2.23
CA PHE A 84 -7.91 15.23 1.62
C PHE A 84 -8.37 13.78 1.77
N VAL A 85 -8.79 13.39 2.97
CA VAL A 85 -9.21 12.00 3.25
C VAL A 85 -10.59 11.71 2.65
N ARG A 86 -11.55 12.66 2.72
CA ARG A 86 -12.86 12.54 2.06
C ARG A 86 -12.77 12.25 0.58
N ASN A 87 -11.79 12.83 -0.09
CA ASN A 87 -11.57 12.66 -1.53
C ASN A 87 -10.69 11.45 -1.87
N ASN A 88 -10.25 10.66 -0.88
CA ASN A 88 -9.39 9.50 -1.08
C ASN A 88 -10.05 8.20 -0.58
N PRO A 89 -10.72 7.44 -1.47
CA PRO A 89 -11.41 6.20 -1.10
C PRO A 89 -10.51 5.12 -0.48
N ILE A 90 -9.22 5.10 -0.80
CA ILE A 90 -8.28 4.09 -0.27
C ILE A 90 -8.02 4.38 1.21
N ILE A 91 -7.70 5.63 1.54
CA ILE A 91 -7.48 6.03 2.93
C ILE A 91 -8.76 5.86 3.73
N MET A 92 -9.89 6.34 3.19
CA MET A 92 -11.21 6.21 3.80
C MET A 92 -11.53 4.75 4.13
N GLY A 93 -11.34 3.84 3.16
CA GLY A 93 -11.57 2.41 3.35
C GLY A 93 -10.65 1.80 4.41
N SER A 94 -9.39 2.22 4.48
CA SER A 94 -8.44 1.72 5.50
C SER A 94 -8.82 2.14 6.92
N LEU A 95 -9.24 3.39 7.11
CA LEU A 95 -9.70 3.92 8.40
C LEU A 95 -11.02 3.28 8.82
N GLN A 96 -11.96 3.12 7.89
CA GLN A 96 -13.24 2.47 8.15
C GLN A 96 -13.06 0.98 8.49
N LYS A 97 -12.15 0.28 7.80
CA LYS A 97 -11.75 -1.09 8.16
C LYS A 97 -11.21 -1.14 9.59
N ASN A 98 -10.36 -0.20 9.99
CA ASN A 98 -9.81 -0.19 11.35
C ASN A 98 -10.86 0.15 12.41
N ILE A 99 -11.77 1.09 12.15
CA ILE A 99 -12.92 1.37 13.02
C ILE A 99 -13.74 0.09 13.28
N LEU A 100 -14.01 -0.71 12.24
CA LEU A 100 -14.71 -1.99 12.39
C LEU A 100 -13.92 -2.99 13.25
N GLU A 101 -12.58 -2.98 13.18
CA GLU A 101 -11.73 -3.77 14.07
C GLU A 101 -11.87 -3.30 15.53
N HIS A 102 -11.91 -1.98 15.79
CA HIS A 102 -12.18 -1.45 17.13
C HIS A 102 -13.56 -1.85 17.65
N ILE A 103 -14.62 -1.79 16.82
CA ILE A 103 -15.96 -2.25 17.20
C ILE A 103 -15.95 -3.75 17.55
N SER A 104 -15.30 -4.57 16.72
CA SER A 104 -15.19 -6.01 16.96
C SER A 104 -14.44 -6.31 18.26
N LEU A 105 -13.37 -5.58 18.56
CA LEU A 105 -12.59 -5.77 19.79
C LEU A 105 -13.35 -5.26 21.02
N MET A 106 -14.01 -4.11 20.93
CA MET A 106 -14.84 -3.59 22.02
C MET A 106 -15.96 -4.56 22.38
N ALA A 107 -16.64 -5.14 21.38
CA ALA A 107 -17.65 -6.17 21.61
C ALA A 107 -17.05 -7.44 22.23
N LEU A 108 -15.87 -7.87 21.79
CA LEU A 108 -15.16 -9.00 22.36
C LEU A 108 -14.77 -8.76 23.83
N GLU A 109 -14.17 -7.61 24.15
CA GLU A 109 -13.76 -7.25 25.51
C GLU A 109 -14.97 -7.15 26.44
N GLN A 110 -16.09 -6.58 25.97
CA GLN A 110 -17.33 -6.53 26.74
C GLN A 110 -17.89 -7.93 27.00
N VAL A 111 -17.89 -8.82 26.00
CA VAL A 111 -18.30 -10.23 26.18
C VAL A 111 -17.36 -10.98 27.13
N GLU A 112 -16.05 -10.73 27.06
CA GLU A 112 -15.06 -11.31 27.98
C GLU A 112 -15.34 -10.92 29.43
N LEU A 113 -15.83 -9.71 29.67
CA LEU A 113 -16.28 -9.26 30.99
C LEU A 113 -17.64 -9.86 31.38
N GLU A 114 -18.64 -9.83 30.50
CA GLU A 114 -19.99 -10.35 30.76
C GLU A 114 -19.99 -11.87 31.02
N PHE A 115 -19.15 -12.61 30.30
CA PHE A 115 -19.06 -14.08 30.34
C PHE A 115 -17.79 -14.57 31.04
N ALA A 116 -17.14 -13.74 31.86
CA ALA A 116 -15.84 -14.08 32.47
C ALA A 116 -15.84 -15.45 33.18
N GLN A 117 -16.88 -15.77 33.94
CA GLN A 117 -17.00 -17.06 34.64
C GLN A 117 -17.18 -18.22 33.66
N GLN A 118 -18.04 -18.06 32.66
CA GLN A 118 -18.34 -19.10 31.67
C GLN A 118 -17.14 -19.36 30.76
N LEU A 119 -16.42 -18.30 30.37
CA LEU A 119 -15.17 -18.40 29.60
C LEU A 119 -14.06 -19.05 30.43
N HIS A 120 -13.96 -18.74 31.73
CA HIS A 120 -13.01 -19.40 32.59
C HIS A 120 -13.31 -20.90 32.73
N MET A 121 -14.59 -21.27 32.90
CA MET A 121 -15.04 -22.66 32.88
C MET A 121 -14.70 -23.33 31.55
N LEU A 122 -14.94 -22.66 30.43
CA LEU A 122 -14.62 -23.15 29.09
C LEU A 122 -13.11 -23.41 28.92
N GLN A 123 -12.27 -22.52 29.47
CA GLN A 123 -10.81 -22.64 29.45
C GLN A 123 -10.30 -23.78 30.35
N GLN A 124 -10.97 -24.05 31.48
CA GLN A 124 -10.66 -25.22 32.31
C GLN A 124 -11.05 -26.52 31.61
N LEU A 125 -12.22 -26.55 30.97
CA LEU A 125 -12.70 -27.72 30.22
C LEU A 125 -11.79 -28.05 29.02
N THR A 126 -11.28 -27.04 28.30
CA THR A 126 -10.34 -27.25 27.19
C THR A 126 -8.96 -27.76 27.64
N GLN A 127 -8.56 -27.51 28.89
CA GLN A 127 -7.33 -28.06 29.47
C GLN A 127 -7.49 -29.47 30.05
N ALA A 128 -8.74 -29.97 30.17
CA ALA A 128 -9.07 -31.31 30.65
C ALA A 128 -9.72 -32.15 29.52
N PRO A 129 -8.94 -32.60 28.51
CA PRO A 129 -9.46 -33.24 27.31
C PRO A 129 -10.27 -34.53 27.57
N GLU A 130 -10.09 -35.19 28.72
CA GLU A 130 -10.89 -36.36 29.11
C GLU A 130 -12.37 -36.01 29.41
N MET A 131 -12.65 -34.80 29.91
CA MET A 131 -14.02 -34.37 30.22
C MET A 131 -14.78 -33.89 28.97
N VAL A 132 -14.05 -33.45 27.94
CA VAL A 132 -14.62 -32.95 26.67
C VAL A 132 -15.19 -34.09 25.81
N GLN A 133 -14.79 -35.34 26.06
CA GLN A 133 -15.33 -36.50 25.37
C GLN A 133 -16.76 -36.87 25.81
N ASN A 134 -17.25 -36.31 26.93
CA ASN A 134 -18.63 -36.53 27.36
C ASN A 134 -19.60 -35.77 26.41
N PRO A 135 -20.54 -36.47 25.74
CA PRO A 135 -21.48 -35.85 24.81
C PRO A 135 -22.34 -34.73 25.43
N GLU A 136 -22.65 -34.81 26.73
CA GLU A 136 -23.39 -33.75 27.41
C GLU A 136 -22.56 -32.47 27.57
N VAL A 137 -21.30 -32.61 27.97
CA VAL A 137 -20.36 -31.48 28.12
C VAL A 137 -20.15 -30.80 26.77
N GLN A 138 -20.02 -31.58 25.70
CA GLN A 138 -19.83 -31.05 24.35
C GLN A 138 -21.05 -30.23 23.88
N LYS A 139 -22.28 -30.68 24.18
CA LYS A 139 -23.51 -29.91 23.91
C LYS A 139 -23.56 -28.61 24.70
N THR A 140 -23.23 -28.64 25.99
CA THR A 140 -23.20 -27.43 26.83
C THR A 140 -22.18 -26.41 26.34
N VAL A 141 -20.98 -26.87 25.97
CA VAL A 141 -19.94 -26.02 25.38
C VAL A 141 -20.42 -25.36 24.09
N GLN A 142 -21.03 -26.13 23.20
CA GLN A 142 -21.53 -25.61 21.93
C GLN A 142 -22.66 -24.59 22.13
N GLN A 143 -23.60 -24.86 23.04
CA GLN A 143 -24.66 -23.92 23.38
C GLN A 143 -24.10 -22.60 23.94
N LEU A 144 -23.11 -22.68 24.82
CA LEU A 144 -22.45 -21.51 25.39
C LEU A 144 -21.71 -20.71 24.32
N GLN A 145 -20.99 -21.36 23.40
CA GLN A 145 -20.34 -20.70 22.26
C GLN A 145 -21.35 -19.95 21.38
N VAL A 146 -22.50 -20.57 21.09
CA VAL A 146 -23.58 -19.91 20.32
C VAL A 146 -24.14 -18.70 21.06
N GLN A 147 -24.32 -18.79 22.38
CA GLN A 147 -24.78 -17.65 23.20
C GLN A 147 -23.78 -16.49 23.18
N ILE A 148 -22.48 -16.80 23.33
CA ILE A 148 -21.38 -15.82 23.28
C ILE A 148 -21.35 -15.14 21.90
N GLU A 149 -21.41 -15.92 20.82
CA GLU A 149 -21.39 -15.37 19.46
C GLU A 149 -22.62 -14.52 19.16
N SER A 150 -23.80 -14.96 19.60
CA SER A 150 -25.04 -14.20 19.49
C SER A 150 -24.96 -12.86 20.23
N ARG A 151 -24.43 -12.86 21.46
CA ARG A 151 -24.25 -11.63 22.25
C ARG A 151 -23.25 -10.69 21.59
N LYS A 152 -22.13 -11.21 21.09
CA LYS A 152 -21.13 -10.44 20.35
C LYS A 152 -21.77 -9.76 19.13
N ALA A 153 -22.60 -10.47 18.36
CA ALA A 153 -23.29 -9.90 17.22
C ALA A 153 -24.26 -8.77 17.59
N ILE A 154 -25.00 -8.90 18.71
CA ILE A 154 -25.88 -7.84 19.24
C ILE A 154 -25.05 -6.60 19.60
N LEU A 155 -23.95 -6.76 20.33
CA LEU A 155 -23.08 -5.66 20.71
C LEU A 155 -22.46 -4.96 19.51
N ILE A 156 -21.98 -5.72 18.51
CA ILE A 156 -21.47 -5.16 17.26
C ILE A 156 -22.56 -4.32 16.57
N ALA A 157 -23.80 -4.81 16.51
CA ALA A 157 -24.90 -4.06 15.91
C ALA A 157 -25.21 -2.75 16.67
N GLU A 158 -25.23 -2.79 18.00
CA GLU A 158 -25.45 -1.61 18.86
C GLU A 158 -24.32 -0.59 18.70
N MET A 159 -23.06 -1.03 18.75
CA MET A 159 -21.88 -0.17 18.59
C MET A 159 -21.77 0.40 17.17
N MET A 160 -22.17 -0.37 16.15
CA MET A 160 -22.23 0.13 14.78
C MET A 160 -23.30 1.21 14.62
N ASP A 161 -24.46 1.07 15.26
CA ASP A 161 -25.49 2.12 15.25
C ASP A 161 -25.00 3.40 15.97
N GLU A 162 -24.29 3.26 17.10
CA GLU A 162 -23.64 4.39 17.78
C GLU A 162 -22.59 5.06 16.89
N PHE A 163 -21.74 4.28 16.23
CA PHE A 163 -20.77 4.77 15.25
C PHE A 163 -21.44 5.56 14.12
N MET A 164 -22.50 5.02 13.50
CA MET A 164 -23.22 5.72 12.43
C MET A 164 -23.86 7.03 12.89
N LYS A 165 -24.29 7.11 14.16
CA LYS A 165 -24.80 8.36 14.76
C LYS A 165 -23.68 9.36 14.98
N GLU A 166 -22.52 8.91 15.45
CA GLU A 166 -21.35 9.76 15.68
C GLU A 166 -20.78 10.29 14.36
N GLU A 167 -20.62 9.43 13.35
CA GLU A 167 -20.22 9.80 11.98
C GLU A 167 -21.14 10.89 11.43
N LYS A 168 -22.47 10.69 11.48
CA LYS A 168 -23.45 11.71 11.04
C LYS A 168 -23.32 13.01 11.81
N LYS A 169 -23.10 12.95 13.12
CA LYS A 169 -22.96 14.14 13.96
C LYS A 169 -21.72 14.96 13.56
N ILE A 170 -20.58 14.29 13.39
CA ILE A 170 -19.33 14.95 13.02
C ILE A 170 -19.42 15.48 11.57
N SER A 171 -19.98 14.72 10.64
CA SER A 171 -20.17 15.14 9.25
C SER A 171 -21.13 16.32 9.10
N SER A 172 -22.23 16.33 9.89
CA SER A 172 -23.23 17.39 9.88
C SER A 172 -22.73 18.77 10.32
N GLN A 173 -21.62 18.82 11.07
CA GLN A 173 -21.00 20.08 11.51
C GLN A 173 -20.34 20.83 10.34
N PHE A 174 -19.89 20.12 9.30
CA PHE A 174 -19.28 20.73 8.12
C PHE A 174 -20.27 20.92 6.96
N ASP A 175 -21.38 20.17 6.96
CA ASP A 175 -22.38 20.26 5.90
C ASP A 175 -23.18 21.58 5.90
N ASN A 176 -23.21 22.28 7.04
CA ASN A 176 -23.96 23.53 7.23
C ASN A 176 -23.12 24.81 7.08
N ASP A 177 -21.86 24.74 6.67
CA ASP A 177 -21.05 25.93 6.36
C ASP A 177 -20.77 26.04 4.84
N PRO A 178 -21.56 26.85 4.10
CA PRO A 178 -21.32 27.12 2.68
C PRO A 178 -19.91 27.66 2.41
N LEU A 179 -19.32 28.38 3.36
CA LEU A 179 -17.98 28.96 3.23
C LEU A 179 -16.90 27.87 3.36
N ALA A 180 -17.07 26.91 4.27
CA ALA A 180 -16.17 25.77 4.41
C ALA A 180 -16.18 24.86 3.17
N LYS A 181 -17.35 24.61 2.58
CA LYS A 181 -17.49 23.86 1.32
C LYS A 181 -16.80 24.58 0.16
N LEU A 182 -16.95 25.89 0.07
CA LEU A 182 -16.28 26.70 -0.96
C LEU A 182 -14.76 26.74 -0.75
N LYS A 183 -14.30 26.90 0.50
CA LYS A 183 -12.88 26.88 0.86
C LYS A 183 -12.23 25.53 0.58
N ALA A 184 -12.93 24.43 0.90
CA ALA A 184 -12.51 23.06 0.60
C ALA A 184 -12.37 22.84 -0.90
N ARG A 185 -13.41 23.19 -1.66
CA ARG A 185 -13.39 23.11 -3.13
C ARG A 185 -12.31 24.01 -3.74
N GLU A 186 -12.06 25.19 -3.19
CA GLU A 186 -11.00 26.10 -3.62
C GLU A 186 -9.60 25.49 -3.37
N LEU A 187 -9.38 24.92 -2.19
CA LEU A 187 -8.14 24.22 -1.85
C LEU A 187 -7.89 23.00 -2.76
N ASP A 188 -8.92 22.19 -3.01
CA ASP A 188 -8.83 21.04 -3.93
C ASP A 188 -8.52 21.50 -5.36
N LEU A 189 -9.20 22.55 -5.85
CA LEU A 189 -8.92 23.14 -7.15
C LEU A 189 -7.50 23.72 -7.22
N MET A 190 -7.00 24.29 -6.14
CA MET A 190 -5.64 24.80 -6.05
C MET A 190 -4.62 23.65 -6.08
N ALA A 191 -4.87 22.57 -5.35
CA ALA A 191 -4.02 21.37 -5.33
C ALA A 191 -3.98 20.70 -6.71
N GLN A 192 -5.14 20.48 -7.35
CA GLN A 192 -5.23 19.93 -8.71
C GLN A 192 -4.55 20.83 -9.74
N ASN A 193 -4.71 22.16 -9.63
CA ASN A 193 -4.01 23.09 -10.51
C ASN A 193 -2.49 23.04 -10.33
N ASN A 194 -2.02 22.87 -9.10
CA ASN A 194 -0.59 22.77 -8.81
C ASN A 194 -0.02 21.45 -9.37
N GLU A 195 -0.72 20.34 -9.19
CA GLU A 195 -0.35 19.04 -9.76
C GLU A 195 -0.33 19.09 -11.30
N ARG A 196 -1.37 19.67 -11.92
CA ARG A 196 -1.41 19.85 -13.37
C ARG A 196 -0.24 20.70 -13.88
N LYS A 197 0.05 21.82 -13.22
CA LYS A 197 1.21 22.66 -13.58
C LYS A 197 2.53 21.90 -13.44
N SER A 198 2.67 21.06 -12.42
CA SER A 198 3.84 20.20 -12.24
C SER A 198 3.98 19.20 -13.40
N LYS A 199 2.90 18.52 -13.78
CA LYS A 199 2.89 17.58 -14.91
C LYS A 199 3.18 18.28 -16.24
N GLU A 200 2.53 19.42 -16.50
CA GLU A 200 2.79 20.23 -17.71
C GLU A 200 4.25 20.71 -17.78
N ALA A 201 4.85 21.07 -16.64
CA ALA A 201 6.26 21.45 -16.57
C ALA A 201 7.19 20.26 -16.88
N GLU A 202 6.85 19.07 -16.37
CA GLU A 202 7.58 17.83 -16.64
C GLU A 202 7.48 17.42 -18.13
N ASP A 203 6.28 17.47 -18.70
CA ASP A 203 6.06 17.17 -20.12
C ASP A 203 6.82 18.15 -21.02
N ARG A 204 6.81 19.44 -20.69
CA ARG A 204 7.57 20.46 -21.41
C ARG A 204 9.07 20.21 -21.34
N LEU A 205 9.58 19.87 -20.15
CA LEU A 205 10.98 19.49 -19.97
C LEU A 205 11.35 18.27 -20.83
N ASN A 206 10.48 17.27 -20.91
CA ASN A 206 10.68 16.08 -21.71
C ASN A 206 10.65 16.37 -23.22
N LEU A 207 9.73 17.24 -23.68
CA LEU A 207 9.70 17.72 -25.06
C LEU A 207 10.97 18.49 -25.43
N ASP A 208 11.47 19.35 -24.53
CA ASP A 208 12.71 20.10 -24.77
C ASP A 208 13.92 19.17 -24.81
N LYS A 209 13.98 18.14 -23.95
CA LYS A 209 15.00 17.07 -24.02
C LYS A 209 14.95 16.31 -25.34
N MET A 210 13.75 15.91 -25.80
CA MET A 210 13.58 15.21 -27.08
C MET A 210 14.03 16.09 -28.25
N LYS A 211 13.66 17.37 -28.28
CA LYS A 211 14.11 18.31 -29.31
C LYS A 211 15.63 18.48 -29.31
N ALA A 212 16.24 18.60 -28.13
CA ALA A 212 17.68 18.68 -28.00
C ALA A 212 18.37 17.43 -28.56
N MET A 213 17.86 16.24 -28.24
CA MET A 213 18.37 14.96 -28.75
C MET A 213 18.22 14.85 -30.28
N MET A 214 17.06 15.23 -30.84
CA MET A 214 16.82 15.23 -32.29
C MET A 214 17.78 16.20 -33.02
N ASN A 215 17.97 17.40 -32.47
CA ASN A 215 18.93 18.36 -33.02
C ASN A 215 20.37 17.82 -32.96
N GLN A 216 20.74 17.14 -31.87
CA GLN A 216 22.03 16.49 -31.74
C GLN A 216 22.21 15.39 -32.78
N MET A 217 21.21 14.52 -32.98
CA MET A 217 21.24 13.47 -34.00
C MET A 217 21.36 14.06 -35.41
N ALA A 218 20.57 15.06 -35.75
CA ALA A 218 20.65 15.72 -37.05
C ALA A 218 22.00 16.41 -37.29
N THR A 219 22.62 16.94 -36.22
CA THR A 219 23.96 17.53 -36.30
C THR A 219 25.02 16.44 -36.51
N GLN A 220 24.93 15.32 -35.79
CA GLN A 220 25.81 14.17 -35.98
C GLN A 220 25.69 13.59 -37.40
N GLU A 221 24.47 13.43 -37.91
CA GLU A 221 24.24 12.93 -39.27
C GLU A 221 24.84 13.85 -40.33
N LYS A 222 24.69 15.18 -40.17
CA LYS A 222 25.36 16.16 -41.06
C LYS A 222 26.87 16.11 -40.98
N LEU A 223 27.44 15.94 -39.78
CA LEU A 223 28.88 15.81 -39.60
C LEU A 223 29.38 14.54 -40.30
N GLN A 224 28.69 13.42 -40.12
CA GLN A 224 29.01 12.15 -40.76
C GLN A 224 28.93 12.24 -42.30
N GLN A 225 27.86 12.83 -42.84
CA GLN A 225 27.75 13.06 -44.29
C GLN A 225 28.88 13.95 -44.83
N ASN A 226 29.32 14.96 -44.08
CA ASN A 226 30.44 15.81 -44.47
C ASN A 226 31.77 15.05 -44.43
N GLU A 227 31.98 14.17 -43.45
CA GLU A 227 33.15 13.29 -43.36
C GLU A 227 33.18 12.31 -44.55
N ASP A 228 32.07 11.62 -44.83
CA ASP A 228 31.95 10.69 -45.95
C ASP A 228 32.22 11.39 -47.30
N LEU A 229 31.69 12.60 -47.48
CA LEU A 229 31.92 13.39 -48.69
C LEU A 229 33.40 13.82 -48.83
N ALA A 230 34.06 14.13 -47.71
CA ALA A 230 35.48 14.45 -47.71
C ALA A 230 36.34 13.23 -48.09
N GLU A 231 36.01 12.05 -47.56
CA GLU A 231 36.67 10.79 -47.95
C GLU A 231 36.47 10.47 -49.44
N LEU A 232 35.25 10.57 -49.95
CA LEU A 232 34.94 10.37 -51.38
C LEU A 232 35.74 11.31 -52.29
N ARG A 233 35.86 12.59 -51.90
CA ARG A 233 36.68 13.58 -52.64
C ARG A 233 38.16 13.26 -52.60
N ALA A 234 38.68 12.84 -51.45
CA ALA A 234 40.06 12.42 -51.30
C ALA A 234 40.36 11.18 -52.16
N ALA A 235 39.52 10.15 -52.10
CA ALA A 235 39.61 8.95 -52.91
C ALA A 235 39.59 9.28 -54.42
N THR A 236 38.65 10.13 -54.86
CA THR A 236 38.54 10.55 -56.26
C THR A 236 39.80 11.30 -56.72
N SER A 237 40.36 12.15 -55.85
CA SER A 237 41.59 12.91 -56.15
C SER A 237 42.80 11.99 -56.29
N LEU A 238 42.93 11.00 -55.41
CA LEU A 238 43.97 9.96 -55.48
C LEU A 238 43.86 9.15 -56.77
N VAL A 239 42.65 8.72 -57.16
CA VAL A 239 42.41 7.99 -58.42
C VAL A 239 42.82 8.85 -59.62
N LYS A 240 42.42 10.12 -59.67
CA LYS A 240 42.83 11.04 -60.75
C LYS A 240 44.34 11.20 -60.82
N GLN A 241 45.01 11.36 -59.69
CA GLN A 241 46.46 11.47 -59.62
C GLN A 241 47.14 10.19 -60.09
N HIS A 242 46.61 9.03 -59.71
CA HIS A 242 47.13 7.74 -60.15
C HIS A 242 46.97 7.57 -61.68
N GLN A 243 45.81 7.93 -62.24
CA GLN A 243 45.55 7.89 -63.68
C GLN A 243 46.50 8.82 -64.46
N ALA A 244 46.71 10.04 -63.95
CA ALA A 244 47.64 11.00 -64.55
C ALA A 244 49.09 10.47 -64.55
N ASN A 245 49.50 9.80 -63.46
CA ASN A 245 50.82 9.17 -63.37
C ASN A 245 50.98 7.97 -64.32
N ILE A 246 49.92 7.19 -64.54
CA ILE A 246 49.92 6.10 -65.54
C ILE A 246 50.07 6.68 -66.94
N ASN A 247 49.27 7.70 -67.29
CA ASN A 247 49.35 8.33 -68.61
C ASN A 247 50.74 8.92 -68.92
N LYS A 248 51.44 9.43 -67.90
CA LYS A 248 52.83 9.90 -68.04
C LYS A 248 53.88 8.79 -68.22
N LYS A 249 53.57 7.54 -67.85
CA LYS A 249 54.48 6.40 -68.00
C LYS A 249 54.33 5.66 -69.34
N VAL A 250 53.27 5.96 -70.10
CA VAL A 250 52.94 5.31 -71.38
C VAL A 250 53.36 6.17 -72.59
N GLN A 251 53.91 7.37 -72.35
CA GLN A 251 54.68 8.16 -73.31
C GLN A 251 56.17 7.94 -73.11
#